data_AF-A0A522Q6I9-F1
#
_entry.id   AF-A0A522Q6I9-F1
#
_cell.length_a   1.000
_cell.length_b   1.000
_cell.length_c   1.000
_cell.angle_alpha   90.00
_cell.angle_beta   90.00
_cell.angle_gamma   90.00
#
_symmetry.space_group_name_H-M   'P 1'
#
loop_
_entity.id
_entity.type
_entity.pdbx_description
1 polymer ?
#
loop_
_entity_poly.entity_id
_entity_poly.type
_entity_poly.pdbx_seq_one_letter_code
_entity_poly.pdbx_strand_id
1 'polypeptide(L)'
;MKTLRSMIIPASVLMMFLGLAAGMEAQTLRVTSFAGKFTLPFMAQWGRMTLPPGNYNLYYGNLGMSGPRMVEVANEDLGVQRGLILPVGEDIRKATRSVLVCVLEGDKAYVRSLEMAEIGQSINFERPHGVSVDAWIVAGEQIPNTNRELAEARIAIVPVK
;
A
#
# COMPACT_ATOMS: atom_id res chain seq x y z
N MET A 1 65.19 -29.32 -13.36
CA MET A 1 64.39 -29.19 -14.61
C MET A 1 63.20 -30.11 -14.54
N LYS A 2 62.06 -29.65 -15.07
CA LYS A 2 60.77 -30.33 -15.31
C LYS A 2 59.70 -30.09 -14.24
N THR A 3 58.97 -29.01 -14.54
CA THR A 3 57.62 -28.58 -14.18
C THR A 3 56.54 -29.63 -14.50
N LEU A 4 55.31 -29.34 -14.04
CA LEU A 4 53.97 -29.90 -14.38
C LEU A 4 53.33 -30.57 -13.14
N ARG A 5 52.08 -30.30 -12.74
CA ARG A 5 51.02 -29.44 -13.30
C ARG A 5 49.94 -29.30 -12.22
N SER A 6 49.36 -28.10 -12.15
CA SER A 6 48.12 -27.77 -11.45
C SER A 6 46.99 -28.75 -11.75
N MET A 7 46.26 -29.19 -10.71
CA MET A 7 44.89 -29.70 -10.83
C MET A 7 44.02 -28.97 -9.81
N ILE A 8 43.31 -27.98 -10.33
CA ILE A 8 42.20 -27.28 -9.69
C ILE A 8 41.07 -28.30 -9.49
N ILE A 9 40.67 -28.52 -8.24
CA ILE A 9 39.47 -29.28 -7.89
C ILE A 9 38.31 -28.27 -7.93
N PRO A 10 37.34 -28.36 -8.87
CA PRO A 10 36.12 -27.58 -8.74
C PRO A 10 35.28 -28.23 -7.63
N ALA A 11 35.23 -27.56 -6.48
CA ALA A 11 34.25 -27.85 -5.45
C ALA A 11 32.86 -27.56 -6.02
N SER A 12 32.15 -28.62 -6.40
CA SER A 12 30.72 -28.60 -6.68
C SER A 12 29.98 -28.23 -5.39
N VAL A 13 29.74 -26.94 -5.19
CA VAL A 13 28.92 -26.43 -4.09
C VAL A 13 27.48 -26.84 -4.35
N LEU A 14 26.99 -27.67 -3.44
CA LEU A 14 25.66 -28.25 -3.42
C LEU A 14 24.58 -27.17 -3.38
N MET A 15 23.70 -27.25 -4.38
CA MET A 15 22.52 -26.42 -4.58
C MET A 15 21.42 -26.88 -3.62
N MET A 16 21.09 -26.09 -2.60
CA MET A 16 19.80 -26.15 -1.91
C MET A 16 19.40 -24.75 -1.42
N PHE A 17 18.82 -23.95 -2.30
CA PHE A 17 17.91 -22.88 -1.89
C PHE A 17 16.50 -23.36 -2.16
N LEU A 18 15.93 -24.11 -1.21
CA LEU A 18 14.48 -24.36 -1.16
C LEU A 18 13.85 -23.33 -0.21
N GLY A 19 13.83 -22.07 -0.66
CA GLY A 19 13.05 -21.01 -0.03
C GLY A 19 11.71 -20.83 -0.72
N LEU A 20 10.87 -21.87 -0.80
CA LEU A 20 9.46 -21.69 -1.16
C LEU A 20 8.66 -21.44 0.13
N ALA A 21 8.81 -20.25 0.70
CA ALA A 21 7.72 -19.65 1.43
C ALA A 21 6.83 -18.91 0.42
N ALA A 22 6.23 -19.66 -0.51
CA ALA A 22 5.05 -19.17 -1.21
C ALA A 22 3.89 -19.29 -0.22
N GLY A 23 3.84 -18.38 0.75
CA GLY A 23 2.60 -18.04 1.42
C GLY A 23 1.67 -17.57 0.31
N MET A 24 0.81 -18.46 -0.15
CA MET A 24 -0.27 -18.09 -1.06
C MET A 24 -1.19 -17.20 -0.24
N GLU A 25 -0.92 -15.90 -0.26
CA GLU A 25 -1.82 -14.91 0.31
C GLU A 25 -3.15 -15.10 -0.42
N ALA A 26 -4.12 -15.71 0.25
CA ALA A 26 -5.46 -15.91 -0.30
C ALA A 26 -6.12 -14.53 -0.41
N GLN A 27 -5.88 -13.82 -1.51
CA GLN A 27 -6.53 -12.54 -1.78
C GLN A 27 -8.05 -12.77 -1.72
N THR A 28 -8.75 -11.87 -1.03
CA THR A 28 -10.21 -11.93 -0.92
C THR A 28 -10.86 -11.49 -2.24
N LEU A 29 -10.15 -10.69 -3.04
CA LEU A 29 -10.58 -10.28 -4.37
C LEU A 29 -10.59 -11.46 -5.34
N ARG A 30 -11.66 -11.54 -6.15
CA ARG A 30 -11.82 -12.53 -7.23
C ARG A 30 -11.16 -12.09 -8.53
N VAL A 31 -11.17 -10.78 -8.79
CA VAL A 31 -10.53 -10.15 -9.94
C VAL A 31 -9.74 -8.97 -9.41
N THR A 32 -8.43 -9.00 -9.57
CA THR A 32 -7.53 -7.91 -9.19
C THR A 32 -7.28 -7.05 -10.42
N SER A 33 -7.52 -5.74 -10.30
CA SER A 33 -7.29 -4.75 -11.36
C SER A 33 -5.97 -3.99 -11.15
N PHE A 34 -5.54 -3.90 -9.90
CA PHE A 34 -4.31 -3.22 -9.50
C PHE A 34 -3.73 -3.90 -8.26
N ALA A 35 -2.41 -4.00 -8.22
CA ALA A 35 -1.68 -4.53 -7.07
C ALA A 35 -0.40 -3.71 -6.83
N GLY A 36 -0.07 -3.50 -5.56
CA GLY A 36 1.12 -2.77 -5.19
C GLY A 36 1.53 -2.99 -3.75
N LYS A 37 2.65 -2.38 -3.38
CA LYS A 37 3.23 -2.40 -2.04
C LYS A 37 3.55 -1.01 -1.57
N PHE A 38 3.33 -0.73 -0.29
CA PHE A 38 3.70 0.55 0.29
C PHE A 38 4.17 0.38 1.72
N THR A 39 4.94 1.34 2.19
CA THR A 39 5.39 1.42 3.58
C THR A 39 4.71 2.61 4.25
N LEU A 40 4.07 2.36 5.39
CA LEU A 40 3.55 3.41 6.27
C LEU A 40 4.59 3.74 7.34
N PRO A 41 5.05 5.00 7.45
CA PRO A 41 5.99 5.41 8.49
C PRO A 41 5.30 5.83 9.80
N PHE A 42 3.97 5.97 9.81
CA PHE A 42 3.17 6.40 10.95
C PHE A 42 1.87 5.60 11.04
N MET A 43 1.18 5.72 12.18
CA MET A 43 -0.14 5.14 12.37
C MET A 43 -1.18 5.95 11.57
N ALA A 44 -1.97 5.28 10.75
CA ALA A 44 -2.99 5.91 9.91
C ALA A 44 -4.35 5.25 10.07
N GLN A 45 -5.43 6.04 10.05
CA GLN A 45 -6.78 5.52 9.95
C GLN A 45 -7.18 5.31 8.49
N TRP A 46 -7.90 4.24 8.20
CA TRP A 46 -8.49 4.01 6.88
C TRP A 46 -9.89 3.43 7.05
N GLY A 47 -10.91 4.27 6.83
CA GLY A 47 -12.28 3.95 7.22
C GLY A 47 -12.36 3.68 8.73
N ARG A 48 -12.78 2.47 9.10
CA ARG A 48 -12.87 2.03 10.51
C ARG A 48 -11.61 1.32 11.02
N MET A 49 -10.59 1.19 10.17
CA MET A 49 -9.36 0.48 10.51
C MET A 49 -8.27 1.44 11.00
N THR A 50 -7.39 0.92 11.85
CA THR A 50 -6.12 1.57 12.19
C THR A 50 -4.99 0.73 11.64
N LEU A 51 -4.17 1.35 10.80
CA LEU A 51 -2.98 0.77 10.18
C LEU A 51 -1.76 1.26 10.95
N PRO A 52 -1.03 0.36 11.65
CA PRO A 52 0.23 0.72 12.26
C PRO A 52 1.31 1.03 11.19
N PRO A 53 2.45 1.61 11.59
CA PRO A 53 3.62 1.66 10.72
C PRO A 53 4.04 0.24 10.29
N GLY A 54 4.44 0.08 9.03
CA GLY A 54 4.84 -1.23 8.50
C GLY A 54 4.79 -1.31 6.99
N ASN A 55 5.10 -2.50 6.46
CA ASN A 55 5.02 -2.82 5.04
C ASN A 55 3.69 -3.49 4.72
N TYR A 56 3.09 -3.08 3.60
CA TYR A 56 1.75 -3.49 3.22
C TYR A 56 1.70 -3.90 1.76
N ASN A 57 0.99 -5.00 1.51
CA ASN A 57 0.44 -5.32 0.20
C ASN A 57 -0.92 -4.64 0.05
N LEU A 58 -1.17 -4.09 -1.14
CA LEU A 58 -2.41 -3.45 -1.54
C LEU A 58 -2.93 -4.09 -2.82
N TYR A 59 -4.21 -4.43 -2.83
CA TYR A 59 -4.89 -4.96 -4.00
C TYR A 59 -6.20 -4.20 -4.21
N TYR A 60 -6.49 -3.83 -5.45
CA TYR A 60 -7.74 -3.19 -5.82
C TYR A 60 -8.42 -3.98 -6.94
N GLY A 61 -9.71 -4.23 -6.79
CA GLY A 61 -10.45 -5.09 -7.70
C GLY A 61 -11.82 -5.48 -7.17
N ASN A 62 -12.45 -6.46 -7.79
CA ASN A 62 -13.81 -6.87 -7.46
C ASN A 62 -13.83 -8.06 -6.49
N LEU A 63 -14.70 -7.98 -5.48
CA LEU A 63 -14.92 -9.07 -4.52
C LEU A 63 -15.58 -10.32 -5.15
N GLY A 64 -16.17 -10.17 -6.34
CA GLY A 64 -16.83 -11.21 -7.13
C GLY A 64 -16.92 -10.80 -8.61
N MET A 65 -17.39 -11.70 -9.49
CA MET A 65 -17.49 -11.41 -10.95
C MET A 65 -18.30 -10.14 -11.28
N SER A 66 -19.27 -9.78 -10.44
CA SER A 66 -20.07 -8.55 -10.54
C SER A 66 -20.13 -7.79 -9.21
N GLY A 67 -19.21 -8.07 -8.28
CA GLY A 67 -19.20 -7.47 -6.95
C GLY A 67 -18.68 -6.02 -6.95
N PRO A 68 -18.86 -5.27 -5.85
CA PRO A 68 -18.29 -3.93 -5.74
C PRO A 68 -16.76 -3.98 -5.84
N ARG A 69 -16.18 -2.87 -6.33
CA ARG A 69 -14.74 -2.67 -6.27
C ARG A 69 -14.33 -2.32 -4.85
N MET A 70 -13.30 -2.99 -4.35
CA MET A 70 -12.80 -2.89 -3.00
C MET A 70 -11.28 -2.74 -3.02
N VAL A 71 -10.74 -2.16 -1.95
CA VAL A 71 -9.31 -2.23 -1.65
C VAL A 71 -9.09 -3.26 -0.56
N GLU A 72 -8.27 -4.26 -0.84
CA GLU A 72 -7.69 -5.14 0.16
C GLU A 72 -6.31 -4.60 0.57
N VAL A 73 -6.08 -4.49 1.86
CA VAL A 73 -4.78 -4.13 2.45
C VAL A 73 -4.34 -5.21 3.42
N ALA A 74 -3.11 -5.68 3.29
CA ALA A 74 -2.55 -6.74 4.13
C ALA A 74 -1.18 -6.31 4.65
N ASN A 75 -0.99 -6.36 5.97
CA ASN A 75 0.33 -6.13 6.57
C ASN A 75 1.22 -7.36 6.37
N GLU A 76 2.43 -7.17 5.86
CA GLU A 76 3.36 -8.26 5.54
C GLU A 76 3.84 -9.02 6.78
N ASP A 77 4.01 -8.32 7.90
CA ASP A 77 4.57 -8.88 9.14
C ASP A 77 3.49 -9.56 9.99
N LEU A 78 2.26 -9.07 9.90
CA LEU A 78 1.16 -9.51 10.76
C LEU A 78 0.24 -10.56 10.11
N GLY A 79 0.36 -10.81 8.80
CA GLY A 79 -0.20 -11.92 8.00
C GLY A 79 -1.74 -12.11 8.00
N VAL A 80 -2.35 -12.01 9.18
CA VAL A 80 -3.76 -12.15 9.50
C VAL A 80 -4.49 -10.80 9.45
N GLN A 81 -3.77 -9.68 9.59
CA GLN A 81 -4.38 -8.35 9.55
C GLN A 81 -4.63 -7.92 8.10
N ARG A 82 -5.80 -8.34 7.59
CA ARG A 82 -6.32 -7.97 6.28
C ARG A 82 -7.52 -7.05 6.45
N GLY A 83 -7.50 -5.94 5.72
CA GLY A 83 -8.57 -4.98 5.64
C GLY A 83 -9.24 -5.02 4.29
N LEU A 84 -10.57 -4.92 4.29
CA LEU A 84 -11.33 -4.57 3.10
C LEU A 84 -11.94 -3.18 3.28
N ILE A 85 -11.64 -2.29 2.34
CA ILE A 85 -12.13 -0.92 2.36
C ILE A 85 -12.94 -0.68 1.10
N LEU A 86 -14.16 -0.19 1.30
CA LEU A 86 -15.04 0.27 0.23
C LEU A 86 -14.69 1.72 -0.13
N PRO A 87 -14.36 2.03 -1.39
CA PRO A 87 -14.22 3.40 -1.84
C PRO A 87 -15.58 4.10 -1.87
N VAL A 88 -15.60 5.42 -1.62
CA VAL A 88 -16.83 6.23 -1.65
C VAL A 88 -17.01 7.03 -2.94
N GLY A 89 -15.96 7.11 -3.75
CA GLY A 89 -15.99 7.72 -5.07
C GLY A 89 -14.82 7.28 -5.92
N GLU A 90 -14.99 7.37 -7.23
CA GLU A 90 -13.98 7.06 -8.24
C GLU A 90 -13.93 8.22 -9.23
N ASP A 91 -12.73 8.74 -9.45
CA ASP A 91 -12.44 9.79 -10.41
C ASP A 91 -11.47 9.26 -11.46
N ILE A 92 -11.68 9.64 -12.72
CA ILE A 92 -10.67 9.42 -13.76
C ILE A 92 -9.58 10.47 -13.54
N ARG A 93 -8.38 10.02 -13.16
CA ARG A 93 -7.24 10.89 -12.90
C ARG A 93 -6.00 10.33 -13.57
N LYS A 94 -5.40 11.14 -14.44
CA LYS A 94 -4.09 10.85 -15.01
C LYS A 94 -3.00 11.23 -14.01
N ALA A 95 -2.74 10.36 -13.06
CA ALA A 95 -1.58 10.46 -12.18
C ALA A 95 -0.33 9.95 -12.93
N THR A 96 0.84 10.51 -12.61
CA THR A 96 2.13 10.05 -13.18
C THR A 96 2.70 8.86 -12.40
N ARG A 97 2.21 8.64 -11.18
CA ARG A 97 2.69 7.63 -10.23
C ARG A 97 1.54 7.14 -9.36
N SER A 98 1.64 5.91 -8.89
CA SER A 98 0.70 5.36 -7.92
C SER A 98 1.11 5.70 -6.50
N VAL A 99 0.19 6.33 -5.78
CA VAL A 99 0.42 6.88 -4.44
C VAL A 99 -0.78 6.66 -3.54
N LEU A 100 -0.49 6.38 -2.27
CA LEU A 100 -1.47 6.44 -1.20
C LEU A 100 -1.39 7.84 -0.56
N VAL A 101 -2.47 8.59 -0.65
CA VAL A 101 -2.54 9.96 -0.14
C VAL A 101 -3.07 9.93 1.29
N CYS A 102 -2.22 10.36 2.22
CA CYS A 102 -2.56 10.49 3.63
C CYS A 102 -2.70 11.97 4.02
N VAL A 103 -3.72 12.28 4.80
CA VAL A 103 -3.94 13.61 5.37
C VAL A 103 -3.69 13.54 6.87
N LEU A 104 -2.96 14.52 7.39
CA LEU A 104 -2.79 14.72 8.82
C LEU A 104 -3.75 15.82 9.28
N GLU A 105 -4.65 15.49 10.21
CA GLU A 105 -5.61 16.41 10.80
C GLU A 105 -5.46 16.34 12.32
N GLY A 106 -4.88 17.40 12.90
CA GLY A 106 -4.43 17.38 14.29
C GLY A 106 -3.25 16.42 14.48
N ASP A 107 -3.39 15.47 15.40
CA ASP A 107 -2.43 14.41 15.72
C ASP A 107 -2.74 13.09 15.00
N LYS A 108 -3.78 13.06 14.14
CA LYS A 108 -4.26 11.83 13.49
C LYS A 108 -4.06 11.89 11.99
N ALA A 109 -3.40 10.87 11.46
CA ALA A 109 -3.31 10.67 10.02
C ALA A 109 -4.44 9.74 9.56
N TYR A 110 -5.00 10.02 8.38
CA TYR A 110 -5.94 9.12 7.72
C TYR A 110 -5.70 9.05 6.22
N VAL A 111 -6.09 7.94 5.61
CA VAL A 111 -6.00 7.72 4.16
C VAL A 111 -7.19 8.40 3.49
N ARG A 112 -6.90 9.33 2.57
CA ARG A 112 -7.91 10.10 1.85
C ARG A 112 -8.22 9.50 0.48
N SER A 113 -7.19 9.11 -0.25
CA SER A 113 -7.34 8.57 -1.60
C SER A 113 -6.20 7.64 -1.98
N LEU A 114 -6.48 6.81 -2.97
CA LEU A 114 -5.50 5.97 -3.64
C LEU A 114 -5.49 6.36 -5.12
N GLU A 115 -4.35 6.85 -5.59
CA GLU A 115 -4.12 7.13 -7.01
C GLU A 115 -3.40 5.93 -7.64
N MET A 116 -3.95 5.43 -8.75
CA MET A 116 -3.46 4.27 -9.49
C MET A 116 -3.17 4.70 -10.92
N ALA A 117 -1.94 5.17 -11.16
CA ALA A 117 -1.51 5.72 -12.44
C ALA A 117 -1.62 4.69 -13.59
N GLU A 118 -1.32 3.42 -13.31
CA GLU A 118 -1.31 2.34 -14.30
C GLU A 118 -2.69 2.09 -14.91
N ILE A 119 -3.76 2.40 -14.18
CA ILE A 119 -5.15 2.27 -14.65
C ILE A 119 -5.84 3.63 -14.82
N GLY A 120 -5.14 4.75 -14.56
CA GLY A 120 -5.66 6.11 -14.72
C GLY A 120 -6.84 6.45 -13.79
N GLN A 121 -6.86 5.88 -12.59
CA GLN A 121 -7.95 6.04 -11.63
C GLN A 121 -7.46 6.64 -10.32
N SER A 122 -8.32 7.43 -9.69
CA SER A 122 -8.18 7.85 -8.29
C SER A 122 -9.45 7.46 -7.56
N ILE A 123 -9.30 6.76 -6.45
CA ILE A 123 -10.45 6.40 -5.60
C ILE A 123 -10.34 7.12 -4.27
N ASN A 124 -11.48 7.60 -3.78
CA ASN A 124 -11.58 8.38 -2.56
C ASN A 124 -12.17 7.52 -1.43
N PHE A 125 -11.76 7.81 -0.21
CA PHE A 125 -12.27 7.14 0.99
C PHE A 125 -12.97 8.12 1.91
N GLU A 126 -13.89 7.58 2.68
CA GLU A 126 -14.58 8.32 3.73
C GLU A 126 -13.57 8.84 4.77
N ARG A 127 -13.75 10.09 5.17
CA ARG A 127 -13.06 10.63 6.34
C ARG A 127 -13.57 9.87 7.58
N PRO A 128 -12.67 9.32 8.42
CA PRO A 128 -13.10 8.65 9.66
C PRO A 128 -13.91 9.60 10.57
N HIS A 129 -15.10 9.17 10.97
CA HIS A 129 -15.92 9.87 11.98
C HIS A 129 -15.55 9.38 13.39
N GLY A 130 -15.48 10.28 14.39
CA GLY A 130 -15.11 9.95 15.77
C GLY A 130 -13.79 10.54 16.27
N VAL A 131 -13.20 11.47 15.51
CA VAL A 131 -12.07 12.29 15.96
C VAL A 131 -12.61 13.52 16.68
N SER A 132 -12.43 13.63 18.00
CA SER A 132 -12.56 14.93 18.69
C SER A 132 -11.54 15.89 18.10
N VAL A 133 -12.06 16.91 17.43
CA VAL A 133 -11.30 18.02 16.86
C VAL A 133 -11.19 19.11 17.93
N ASP A 134 -10.07 19.12 18.65
CA ASP A 134 -9.58 20.36 19.26
C ASP A 134 -8.83 21.12 18.16
N ALA A 135 -9.55 21.93 17.39
CA ALA A 135 -8.94 22.84 16.45
C ALA A 135 -8.24 23.96 17.23
N TRP A 136 -6.95 23.79 17.55
CA TRP A 136 -6.12 24.88 18.06
C TRP A 136 -5.51 25.65 16.89
N ILE A 137 -5.92 26.91 16.72
CA ILE A 137 -5.29 27.84 15.77
C ILE A 137 -3.89 28.16 16.30
N VAL A 138 -2.85 27.60 15.68
CA VAL A 138 -1.48 28.12 15.83
C VAL A 138 -1.31 29.23 14.81
N ALA A 139 -1.14 30.45 15.31
CA ALA A 139 -1.09 31.70 14.57
C ALA A 139 -0.02 31.71 13.46
N GLY A 140 -0.36 32.35 12.34
CA GLY A 140 0.55 32.71 11.25
C GLY A 140 -0.20 32.90 9.93
N GLU A 141 -0.81 34.08 9.76
CA GLU A 141 -1.42 34.68 8.57
C GLU A 141 -2.42 33.85 7.71
N GLN A 142 -3.59 34.46 7.51
CA GLN A 142 -4.63 34.00 6.61
C GLN A 142 -4.11 33.83 5.18
N ILE A 143 -4.07 32.59 4.72
CA ILE A 143 -4.26 32.28 3.30
C ILE A 143 -5.54 31.43 3.23
N PRO A 144 -6.60 31.89 2.57
CA PRO A 144 -7.80 31.09 2.41
C PRO A 144 -7.49 30.01 1.37
N ASN A 145 -7.91 28.79 1.69
CA ASN A 145 -7.86 27.61 0.84
C ASN A 145 -6.50 26.88 0.86
N THR A 146 -6.48 25.69 1.47
CA THR A 146 -6.16 24.40 0.82
C THR A 146 -5.89 23.39 1.94
N ASN A 147 -6.66 22.29 1.99
CA ASN A 147 -6.39 21.15 2.87
C ASN A 147 -4.92 20.74 2.70
N ARG A 148 -4.14 20.79 3.79
CA ARG A 148 -2.72 20.44 3.78
C ARG A 148 -2.59 18.92 3.57
N GLU A 149 -2.29 18.54 2.34
CA GLU A 149 -1.79 17.23 1.95
C GLU A 149 -0.34 17.12 2.47
N LEU A 150 -0.10 16.24 3.45
CA LEU A 150 1.15 16.27 4.23
C LEU A 150 1.95 14.98 4.20
N ALA A 151 1.42 13.89 3.63
CA ALA A 151 2.20 12.68 3.41
C ALA A 151 1.69 11.86 2.22
N GLU A 152 2.58 11.57 1.28
CA GLU A 152 2.35 10.59 0.21
C GLU A 152 3.19 9.34 0.51
N ALA A 153 2.57 8.17 0.53
CA ALA A 153 3.29 6.90 0.51
C ALA A 153 3.35 6.38 -0.93
N ARG A 154 4.56 6.10 -1.42
CA ARG A 154 4.77 5.57 -2.78
C ARG A 154 4.36 4.10 -2.82
N ILE A 155 3.66 3.73 -3.89
CA ILE A 155 3.25 2.35 -4.11
C ILE A 155 4.15 1.74 -5.18
N ALA A 156 4.93 0.72 -4.80
CA ALA A 156 5.67 -0.12 -5.72
C ALA A 156 4.71 -1.11 -6.38
N ILE A 157 4.65 -1.13 -7.71
CA ILE A 157 3.72 -1.98 -8.45
C ILE A 157 4.12 -3.44 -8.34
N VAL A 158 3.13 -4.31 -8.12
CA VAL A 158 3.29 -5.77 -8.12
C VAL A 158 2.53 -6.33 -9.32
N PRO A 159 3.09 -7.30 -10.07
CA PRO A 159 2.38 -7.94 -11.16
C PRO A 159 1.08 -8.59 -10.65
N VAL A 160 -0.03 -8.23 -11.29
CA VAL A 160 -1.31 -8.91 -11.09
C VAL A 160 -1.24 -10.28 -11.77
N LYS A 161 -1.67 -11.34 -11.08
CA LYS A 161 -1.73 -12.72 -11.61
C LYS A 161 -3.08 -13.04 -12.21
#